data_AF-A0A3S3R5I9-F1
#
_entry.id   AF-A0A3S3R5I9-F1
#
_cell.length_a   1.000
_cell.length_b   1.000
_cell.length_c   1.000
_cell.angle_alpha   90.00
_cell.angle_beta   90.00
_cell.angle_gamma   90.00
#
_symmetry.space_group_name_H-M   'P 1'
#
loop_
_entity.id
_entity.type
_entity.pdbx_description
1 polymer ?
#
loop_
_entity_poly.entity_id
_entity_poly.type
_entity_poly.pdbx_seq_one_letter_code
_entity_poly.pdbx_strand_id
1 'polypeptide(L)'
;PMNRESGRYKGLRKIQGGRAQVRTVLYMAMMSAMQCNPVFKSTYQRLLAEGKPKKVAIIACVRKMINILNSMLRDGALWDAKTA
;
A
#
# COMPACT_ATOMS: atom_id res chain seq x y z
N PRO A 1 4.98 8.95 10.99
CA PRO A 1 3.70 8.88 11.75
C PRO A 1 3.85 9.73 13.00
N MET A 2 2.86 10.57 13.32
CA MET A 2 2.96 11.43 14.50
C MET A 2 2.55 10.66 15.75
N ASN A 3 3.28 10.89 16.84
CA ASN A 3 2.98 10.30 18.13
C ASN A 3 1.73 10.95 18.73
N ARG A 4 0.87 10.14 19.35
CA ARG A 4 -0.33 10.59 20.07
C ARG A 4 -0.32 9.94 21.45
N GLU A 5 0.56 10.43 22.31
CA GLU A 5 0.84 9.85 23.61
C GLU A 5 0.77 10.96 24.69
N SER A 6 0.25 10.65 25.88
CA SER A 6 0.19 11.59 27.03
C SER A 6 0.26 10.81 28.33
N GLY A 7 1.34 10.98 29.11
CA GLY A 7 1.57 10.22 30.34
C GLY A 7 1.45 8.71 30.13
N ARG A 8 0.42 8.09 30.73
CA ARG A 8 0.13 6.64 30.59
C ARG A 8 -0.64 6.28 29.31
N TYR A 9 -1.19 7.25 28.57
CA TYR A 9 -1.97 7.00 27.36
C TYR A 9 -1.07 6.74 26.14
N LYS A 10 -1.29 5.60 25.48
CA LYS A 10 -0.66 5.22 24.21
C LYS A 10 -1.71 5.15 23.10
N GLY A 11 -1.80 6.19 22.28
CA GLY A 11 -2.73 6.27 21.15
C GLY A 11 -2.17 5.68 19.85
N LEU A 12 -3.06 5.45 18.88
CA LEU A 12 -2.67 5.05 17.53
C LEU A 12 -1.92 6.18 16.82
N ARG A 13 -0.73 5.86 16.31
CA ARG A 13 0.07 6.79 15.50
C ARG A 13 -0.54 6.94 14.12
N LYS A 14 -0.80 8.17 13.70
CA LYS A 14 -1.39 8.49 12.39
C LYS A 14 -0.44 9.38 11.61
N ILE A 15 -0.46 9.27 10.29
CA ILE A 15 0.26 10.22 9.43
C ILE A 15 -0.53 11.53 9.39
N GLN A 16 0.17 12.66 9.42
CA GLN A 16 -0.38 13.99 9.18
C GLN A 16 0.54 14.69 8.17
N GLY A 17 -0.04 15.38 7.20
CA GLY A 17 0.70 16.05 6.11
C GLY A 17 1.12 15.17 4.92
N GLY A 18 2.06 15.69 4.13
CA GLY A 18 2.58 15.08 2.89
C GLY A 18 1.63 15.22 1.69
N ARG A 19 1.83 14.37 0.67
CA ARG A 19 1.03 14.38 -0.58
C ARG A 19 -0.30 13.63 -0.41
N ALA A 20 -1.24 14.22 0.31
CA ALA A 20 -2.53 13.60 0.62
C ALA A 20 -3.34 13.25 -0.64
N GLN A 21 -3.40 14.16 -1.61
CA GLN A 21 -4.09 13.94 -2.89
C GLN A 21 -3.57 12.69 -3.62
N VAL A 22 -2.24 12.54 -3.72
CA VAL A 22 -1.62 11.39 -4.36
C VAL A 22 -1.97 10.09 -3.65
N ARG A 23 -1.96 10.07 -2.31
CA ARG A 23 -2.36 8.87 -1.55
C ARG A 23 -3.81 8.49 -1.81
N THR A 24 -4.72 9.47 -1.90
CA THR A 24 -6.13 9.21 -2.19
C THR A 24 -6.31 8.59 -3.58
N VAL A 25 -5.66 9.16 -4.60
CA VAL A 25 -5.71 8.64 -5.97
C VAL A 25 -5.15 7.22 -6.03
N LEU A 26 -3.99 6.97 -5.42
CA LEU A 26 -3.39 5.64 -5.39
C LEU A 26 -4.25 4.62 -4.64
N TYR A 27 -4.93 5.04 -3.57
CA TYR A 27 -5.87 4.17 -2.85
C TYR A 27 -7.04 3.77 -3.76
N MET A 28 -7.64 4.73 -4.47
CA MET A 28 -8.74 4.46 -5.41
C MET A 28 -8.28 3.60 -6.59
N ALA A 29 -7.09 3.85 -7.13
CA ALA A 29 -6.51 3.03 -8.19
C ALA A 29 -6.31 1.57 -7.72
N MET A 30 -5.81 1.38 -6.50
CA MET A 30 -5.58 0.04 -5.94
C MET A 30 -6.89 -0.73 -5.71
N MET A 31 -7.98 -0.05 -5.37
CA MET A 31 -9.32 -0.68 -5.25
C MET A 31 -9.75 -1.36 -6.56
N SER A 32 -9.41 -0.77 -7.71
CA SER A 32 -9.64 -1.39 -9.04
C SER A 32 -8.57 -2.43 -9.36
N ALA A 33 -7.29 -2.11 -9.12
CA ALA A 33 -6.18 -3.02 -9.45
C ALA A 33 -6.27 -4.38 -8.76
N MET A 34 -6.74 -4.45 -7.51
CA MET A 34 -6.94 -5.72 -6.80
C MET A 34 -8.05 -6.60 -7.41
N GLN A 35 -8.97 -6.03 -8.19
CA GLN A 35 -10.02 -6.78 -8.87
C GLN A 35 -9.51 -7.34 -10.20
N CYS A 36 -8.77 -6.53 -10.95
CA CYS A 36 -8.32 -6.87 -12.30
C CYS A 36 -6.98 -7.63 -12.34
N ASN A 37 -6.08 -7.39 -11.38
CA ASN A 37 -4.72 -7.92 -11.39
C ASN A 37 -4.52 -8.99 -10.29
N PRO A 38 -4.22 -10.26 -10.67
CA PRO A 38 -4.06 -11.37 -9.72
C PRO A 38 -2.87 -11.21 -8.76
N VAL A 39 -1.82 -10.48 -9.14
CA VAL A 39 -0.63 -10.25 -8.29
C VAL A 39 -0.99 -9.41 -7.05
N PHE A 40 -1.74 -8.33 -7.26
CA PHE A 40 -2.20 -7.49 -6.15
C PHE A 40 -3.31 -8.16 -5.36
N LYS A 41 -4.20 -8.91 -6.02
CA LYS A 41 -5.26 -9.68 -5.35
C LYS A 41 -4.71 -10.71 -4.37
N SER A 42 -3.74 -11.52 -4.80
CA SER A 42 -3.09 -12.53 -3.96
C SER A 42 -2.34 -11.90 -2.79
N THR A 43 -1.62 -10.80 -3.04
CA THR A 43 -0.93 -10.04 -1.98
C THR A 43 -1.93 -9.51 -0.94
N TYR A 44 -3.05 -8.95 -1.39
CA TYR A 44 -4.11 -8.44 -0.51
C TYR A 44 -4.74 -9.56 0.32
N GLN A 45 -5.10 -10.68 -0.30
CA GLN A 45 -5.70 -11.84 0.38
C GLN A 45 -4.74 -12.44 1.42
N ARG A 46 -3.45 -12.55 1.11
CA ARG A 46 -2.42 -12.99 2.06
C ARG A 46 -2.39 -12.10 3.31
N LEU A 47 -2.39 -10.78 3.12
CA LEU A 47 -2.38 -9.84 4.24
C LEU A 47 -3.67 -9.89 5.07
N LEU A 48 -4.82 -10.16 4.45
CA LEU A 48 -6.06 -10.38 5.19
C LEU A 48 -6.02 -11.69 5.99
N ALA A 49 -5.47 -12.76 5.42
CA ALA A 49 -5.29 -14.03 6.11
C ALA A 49 -4.34 -13.91 7.32
N GLU A 50 -3.33 -13.04 7.23
CA GLU A 50 -2.45 -12.65 8.35
C GLU A 50 -3.16 -11.77 9.41
N GLY A 51 -4.46 -11.49 9.27
CA GLY A 51 -5.23 -10.70 10.23
C GLY A 51 -4.98 -9.19 10.15
N LYS A 52 -4.37 -8.68 9.07
CA LYS A 52 -4.14 -7.24 8.91
C LYS A 52 -5.48 -6.53 8.64
N PRO A 53 -5.70 -5.32 9.21
CA PRO A 53 -6.87 -4.52 8.87
C PRO A 53 -6.93 -4.22 7.37
N LYS A 54 -8.13 -4.31 6.77
CA LYS A 54 -8.34 -4.11 5.31
C LYS A 54 -7.65 -2.87 4.77
N LYS A 55 -7.78 -1.73 5.47
CA LYS A 55 -7.14 -0.46 5.07
C LYS A 55 -5.62 -0.54 5.05
N VAL A 56 -5.01 -1.26 5.99
CA VAL A 56 -3.56 -1.47 6.04
C VAL A 56 -3.11 -2.36 4.89
N ALA A 57 -3.87 -3.42 4.59
CA ALA A 57 -3.58 -4.31 3.48
C ALA A 57 -3.60 -3.58 2.12
N ILE A 58 -4.57 -2.68 1.90
CA ILE A 58 -4.64 -1.85 0.67
C ILE A 58 -3.40 -0.95 0.56
N ILE A 59 -3.03 -0.27 1.65
CA ILE A 59 -1.87 0.63 1.64
C ILE A 59 -0.55 -0.13 1.43
N ALA A 60 -0.45 -1.37 1.94
CA ALA A 60 0.68 -2.24 1.64
C ALA A 60 0.76 -2.60 0.15
N CYS A 61 -0.38 -2.89 -0.49
CA CYS A 61 -0.44 -3.14 -1.94
C CYS A 61 -0.04 -1.90 -2.75
N VAL A 62 -0.50 -0.71 -2.35
CA VAL A 62 -0.06 0.57 -2.95
C VAL A 62 1.46 0.73 -2.86
N ARG A 63 2.05 0.44 -1.70
CA ARG A 63 3.50 0.53 -1.53
C ARG A 63 4.24 -0.48 -2.39
N LYS A 64 3.73 -1.72 -2.51
CA LYS A 64 4.27 -2.74 -3.42
C LYS A 64 4.26 -2.24 -4.86
N MET A 65 3.15 -1.67 -5.33
CA MET A 65 3.02 -1.10 -6.68
C MET A 65 4.05 0.00 -6.95
N ILE A 66 4.22 0.96 -6.03
CA ILE A 66 5.22 2.04 -6.20
C ILE A 66 6.63 1.48 -6.29
N ASN A 67 6.96 0.46 -5.50
CA ASN A 67 8.27 -0.16 -5.54
C ASN A 67 8.54 -0.85 -6.89
N ILE A 68 7.54 -1.56 -7.44
CA ILE A 68 7.65 -2.20 -8.76
C ILE A 68 7.84 -1.15 -9.87
N LEU A 69 7.04 -0.07 -9.84
CA LEU A 69 7.20 1.02 -10.81
C LEU A 69 8.59 1.66 -10.71
N ASN A 70 9.12 1.80 -9.50
CA ASN A 70 10.45 2.35 -9.29
C ASN A 70 11.58 1.41 -9.74
N SER A 71 11.42 0.08 -9.61
CA SER A 71 12.38 -0.88 -10.18
C SER A 71 12.31 -0.90 -11.70
N MET A 72 11.12 -0.90 -12.28
CA MET A 72 10.92 -0.80 -13.73
C MET A 72 11.60 0.44 -14.33
N LEU A 73 11.43 1.61 -13.69
CA LEU A 73 12.06 2.86 -14.13
C LEU A 73 13.59 2.82 -13.98
N ARG A 74 14.11 2.17 -12.94
CA ARG A 74 15.56 2.02 -12.74
C ARG A 74 16.18 1.12 -13.80
N ASP A 75 15.53 0.00 -14.10
CA ASP A 75 16.07 -1.06 -14.95
C ASP A 75 15.71 -0.86 -16.43
N GLY A 76 14.90 0.17 -16.75
CA GLY A 76 14.37 0.40 -18.10
C GLY A 76 13.43 -0.72 -18.57
N ALA A 77 12.88 -1.50 -17.65
CA ALA A 77 12.12 -2.70 -17.93
C ALA A 77 10.61 -2.43 -17.99
N LEU A 78 9.91 -3.19 -18.83
CA LEU A 78 8.44 -3.23 -18.86
C LEU A 78 7.90 -4.12 -17.75
N TRP A 79 6.58 -4.03 -17.52
CA TRP A 79 5.92 -4.82 -16.49
C TRP A 79 6.10 -6.31 -16.74
N ASP A 80 6.56 -7.04 -15.72
CA ASP A 80 6.63 -8.49 -15.70
C ASP A 80 5.98 -9.04 -14.43
N ALA A 81 4.96 -9.88 -14.61
CA ALA A 81 4.22 -10.49 -13.51
C ALA A 81 5.07 -11.43 -12.64
N LYS A 82 6.20 -11.94 -13.16
CA LYS A 82 7.11 -12.79 -12.37
C LYS A 82 7.99 -11.99 -11.41
N THR A 83 8.29 -10.75 -11.79
CA THR A 83 9.14 -9.83 -11.01
C THR A 83 8.31 -9.00 -10.03
N ALA A 84 6.97 -9.05 -10.13
CA ALA A 84 6.01 -8.24 -9.41
C ALA A 84 5.66 -8.71 -7.98
#